data_AF-L1KZW9-F1
#
_entry.id   AF-L1KZW9-F1
#
_cell.length_a   1.000
_cell.length_b   1.000
_cell.length_c   1.000
_cell.angle_alpha   90.00
_cell.angle_beta   90.00
_cell.angle_gamma   90.00
#
_symmetry.space_group_name_H-M   'P 1'
#
loop_
_entity.id
_entity.type
_entity.pdbx_description
1 polymer ?
#
loop_
_entity_poly.entity_id
_entity_poly.type
_entity_poly.pdbx_seq_one_letter_code
_entity_poly.pdbx_strand_id
1 'polypeptide(L)'
;MGLLQVKAHAEIAEVWPRDGRIRLVGRIHGHPTGDAADAAGPWQLILTRRARPDRRLAYDAGLKGDRFDSEFPVSDLVASDYAPVEEWDIHLSDGDTELRAGRHLDDIRGKKKIFVFPEQHVGNLGVRPYYTIKDNLSLECRTGGSA
;
A
#
# COMPACT_ATOMS: atom_id res chain seq x y z
N MET A 1 2.94 33.47 -10.31
CA MET A 1 2.52 32.67 -9.13
C MET A 1 3.00 31.25 -9.35
N GLY A 2 4.05 30.83 -8.64
CA GLY A 2 4.51 29.45 -8.73
C GLY A 2 3.47 28.54 -8.09
N LEU A 3 2.90 27.61 -8.85
CA LEU A 3 2.15 26.49 -8.28
C LEU A 3 3.07 25.82 -7.26
N LEU A 4 2.65 25.78 -5.99
CA LEU A 4 3.28 24.90 -5.01
C LEU A 4 3.28 23.50 -5.61
N GLN A 5 4.44 23.03 -6.02
CA GLN A 5 4.59 21.68 -6.56
C GLN A 5 4.30 20.73 -5.39
N VAL A 6 3.07 20.23 -5.33
CA VAL A 6 2.70 19.19 -4.38
C VAL A 6 3.57 17.99 -4.72
N LYS A 7 4.38 17.55 -3.76
CA LYS A 7 5.22 16.36 -3.95
C LYS A 7 4.33 15.20 -4.37
N ALA A 8 4.70 14.50 -5.44
CA ALA A 8 3.96 13.38 -5.95
C ALA A 8 3.70 12.34 -4.84
N HIS A 9 2.46 11.86 -4.75
CA HIS A 9 2.01 10.99 -3.66
C HIS A 9 0.83 10.11 -4.08
N ALA A 10 0.80 8.88 -3.57
CA ALA A 10 -0.33 7.97 -3.73
C ALA A 10 -1.25 8.04 -2.50
N GLU A 11 -2.34 8.78 -2.63
CA GLU A 11 -3.30 9.04 -1.56
C GLU A 11 -4.32 7.91 -1.43
N ILE A 12 -4.30 7.20 -0.31
CA ILE A 12 -5.23 6.12 0.03
C ILE A 12 -6.58 6.69 0.45
N ALA A 13 -7.64 6.33 -0.27
CA ALA A 13 -9.02 6.68 0.07
C ALA A 13 -9.69 5.56 0.89
N GLU A 14 -9.51 4.30 0.46
CA GLU A 14 -10.17 3.14 1.04
C GLU A 14 -9.20 1.96 1.19
N VAL A 15 -9.38 1.20 2.27
CA VAL A 15 -8.62 -0.02 2.57
C VAL A 15 -9.63 -1.09 2.94
N TRP A 16 -9.66 -2.19 2.19
CA TRP A 16 -10.61 -3.29 2.34
C TRP A 16 -9.88 -4.61 2.60
N PRO A 17 -9.53 -4.91 3.86
CA PRO A 17 -8.97 -6.20 4.26
C PRO A 17 -10.11 -7.18 4.55
N ARG A 18 -10.45 -8.03 3.60
CA ARG A 18 -11.53 -9.03 3.69
C ARG A 18 -11.33 -10.16 2.69
N ASP A 19 -11.98 -11.28 2.93
CA ASP A 19 -12.08 -12.41 1.99
C ASP A 19 -10.69 -12.95 1.55
N GLY A 20 -9.70 -12.90 2.46
CA GLY A 20 -8.33 -13.36 2.18
C GLY A 20 -7.53 -12.41 1.26
N ARG A 21 -8.03 -11.19 1.04
CA ARG A 21 -7.44 -10.18 0.17
C ARG A 21 -7.38 -8.83 0.86
N ILE A 22 -6.49 -7.97 0.37
CA ILE A 22 -6.46 -6.56 0.74
C ILE A 22 -6.59 -5.76 -0.54
N ARG A 23 -7.71 -5.05 -0.68
CA ARG A 23 -7.95 -4.12 -1.78
C ARG A 23 -7.72 -2.69 -1.32
N LEU A 24 -7.00 -1.93 -2.14
CA LEU A 24 -6.61 -0.55 -1.90
C LEU A 24 -7.15 0.33 -3.03
N VAL A 25 -7.86 1.39 -2.66
CA VAL A 25 -8.37 2.39 -3.60
C VAL A 25 -7.84 3.75 -3.21
N GLY A 26 -7.41 4.52 -4.19
CA GLY A 26 -6.84 5.84 -3.94
C GLY A 26 -6.68 6.68 -5.19
N ARG A 27 -5.91 7.76 -5.06
CA ARG A 27 -5.59 8.69 -6.14
C ARG A 27 -4.10 9.02 -6.17
N ILE A 28 -3.58 9.30 -7.34
CA ILE A 28 -2.23 9.82 -7.54
C ILE A 28 -2.32 11.34 -7.63
N HIS A 29 -1.61 12.04 -6.75
CA HIS A 29 -1.52 13.49 -6.76
C HIS A 29 -0.11 13.94 -7.11
N GLY A 30 0.03 15.10 -7.77
CA GLY A 30 1.32 15.72 -8.05
C GLY A 30 2.18 14.98 -9.09
N HIS A 31 1.62 13.98 -9.79
CA HIS A 31 2.26 13.25 -10.88
C HIS A 31 1.33 13.19 -12.09
N PRO A 32 1.81 13.46 -13.32
CA PRO A 32 0.99 13.34 -14.52
C PRO A 32 0.51 11.90 -14.68
N THR A 33 -0.80 11.70 -14.55
CA THR A 33 -1.49 10.48 -14.96
C THR A 33 -2.17 10.85 -16.27
N GLY A 34 -1.65 10.37 -17.40
CA GLY A 34 -2.16 10.80 -18.71
C GLY A 34 -3.66 10.53 -18.88
N ASP A 35 -4.38 11.44 -19.54
CA ASP A 35 -5.82 11.29 -19.89
C ASP A 35 -6.07 10.25 -21.01
N ALA A 36 -5.01 9.65 -21.56
CA ALA A 36 -5.07 8.80 -22.73
C ALA A 36 -4.57 7.40 -22.38
N ALA A 37 -5.24 6.40 -22.94
CA ALA A 37 -5.01 4.97 -22.80
C ALA A 37 -3.59 4.46 -23.14
N ASP A 38 -2.59 5.33 -23.32
CA ASP A 38 -1.29 4.99 -23.92
C ASP A 38 -0.04 5.72 -23.32
N ALA A 39 -0.13 6.48 -22.21
CA ALA A 39 0.99 7.33 -21.79
C ALA A 39 1.67 7.03 -20.43
N ALA A 40 1.16 6.09 -19.63
CA ALA A 40 1.90 5.57 -18.47
C ALA A 40 2.02 4.06 -18.64
N GLY A 41 3.22 3.50 -18.42
CA GLY A 41 3.35 2.06 -18.22
C GLY A 41 2.37 1.58 -17.14
N PRO A 42 1.99 0.29 -17.14
CA PRO A 42 1.01 -0.20 -16.19
C PRO A 42 1.48 0.12 -14.77
N TRP A 43 0.71 0.91 -14.04
CA TRP A 43 1.00 1.18 -12.64
C TRP A 43 0.96 -0.12 -11.86
N GLN A 44 1.90 -0.29 -10.94
CA GLN A 44 2.00 -1.44 -10.07
C GLN A 44 1.90 -1.04 -8.61
N LEU A 45 1.14 -1.82 -7.85
CA LEU A 45 1.20 -1.81 -6.40
C LEU A 45 2.41 -2.64 -5.97
N ILE A 46 3.35 -2.01 -5.28
CA ILE A 46 4.57 -2.63 -4.77
C ILE A 46 4.48 -2.76 -3.25
N LEU A 47 4.65 -3.98 -2.76
CA LEU A 47 4.83 -4.28 -1.35
C LEU A 47 6.30 -4.58 -1.12
N THR A 48 7.00 -3.74 -0.36
CA THR A 48 8.42 -3.93 -0.02
C THR A 48 8.55 -4.40 1.42
N ARG A 49 9.24 -5.52 1.68
CA ARG A 49 9.50 -5.96 3.06
C ARG A 49 10.52 -5.03 3.70
N ARG A 50 10.18 -4.40 4.82
CA ARG A 50 11.02 -3.36 5.44
C ARG A 50 12.39 -3.88 5.90
N ALA A 51 12.44 -5.08 6.45
CA ALA A 51 13.69 -5.71 6.89
C ALA A 51 14.54 -6.28 5.73
N ARG A 52 13.94 -6.52 4.56
CA ARG A 52 14.61 -7.05 3.36
C ARG A 52 14.10 -6.34 2.09
N PRO A 53 14.63 -5.15 1.76
CA PRO A 53 14.12 -4.34 0.64
C PRO A 53 14.23 -4.99 -0.74
N ASP A 54 15.07 -6.03 -0.89
CA ASP A 54 15.15 -6.89 -2.08
C ASP A 54 13.91 -7.78 -2.25
N ARG A 55 13.13 -7.99 -1.19
CA ARG A 55 11.89 -8.76 -1.21
C ARG A 55 10.71 -7.86 -1.46
N ARG A 56 10.29 -7.85 -2.73
CA ARG A 56 9.17 -7.07 -3.24
C ARG A 56 8.13 -8.00 -3.86
N LEU A 57 6.86 -7.67 -3.66
CA LEU A 57 5.73 -8.23 -4.39
C LEU A 57 5.16 -7.10 -5.26
N ALA A 58 4.74 -7.43 -6.47
CA ALA A 58 4.20 -6.48 -7.44
C ALA A 58 2.85 -6.98 -7.97
N TYR A 59 1.88 -6.10 -8.02
CA TYR A 59 0.53 -6.37 -8.51
C TYR A 59 0.09 -5.26 -9.45
N ASP A 60 -0.78 -5.57 -10.40
CA ASP A 60 -1.35 -4.54 -11.26
C ASP A 60 -2.18 -3.55 -10.45
N ALA A 61 -2.05 -2.27 -10.76
CA ALA A 61 -2.90 -1.20 -10.26
C ALA A 61 -3.69 -0.62 -11.43
N GLY A 62 -4.98 -0.93 -11.47
CA GLY A 62 -5.89 -0.41 -12.48
C GLY A 62 -6.05 1.09 -12.31
N LEU A 63 -5.63 1.86 -13.30
CA LEU A 63 -5.70 3.33 -13.29
C LEU A 63 -6.85 3.83 -14.19
N LYS A 64 -7.65 4.76 -13.68
CA LYS A 64 -8.66 5.50 -14.43
C LYS A 64 -8.56 6.99 -14.09
N GLY A 65 -7.90 7.76 -14.96
CA GLY A 65 -7.48 9.12 -14.65
C GLY A 65 -6.46 9.10 -13.52
N ASP A 66 -6.72 9.84 -12.44
CA ASP A 66 -5.87 9.84 -11.24
C ASP A 66 -6.19 8.72 -10.25
N ARG A 67 -7.32 8.02 -10.42
CA ARG A 67 -7.81 7.00 -9.48
C ARG A 67 -7.18 5.65 -9.76
N PHE A 68 -6.62 5.03 -8.73
CA PHE A 68 -6.15 3.65 -8.79
C PHE A 68 -7.02 2.70 -7.96
N ASP A 69 -7.02 1.44 -8.38
CA ASP A 69 -7.61 0.30 -7.69
C ASP A 69 -6.66 -0.90 -7.84
N SER A 70 -6.27 -1.49 -6.73
CA SER A 70 -5.39 -2.66 -6.73
C SER A 70 -5.74 -3.57 -5.58
N GLU A 71 -5.50 -4.87 -5.74
CA GLU A 71 -5.65 -5.85 -4.68
C GLU A 71 -4.55 -6.88 -4.73
N PHE A 72 -4.32 -7.51 -3.58
CA PHE A 72 -3.40 -8.64 -3.47
C PHE A 72 -3.95 -9.68 -2.48
N PRO A 73 -3.67 -10.97 -2.71
CA PRO A 73 -4.03 -12.02 -1.78
C PRO A 73 -3.09 -12.02 -0.58
N VAL A 74 -3.64 -12.23 0.62
CA VAL A 74 -2.87 -12.26 1.87
C VAL A 74 -1.89 -13.45 1.90
N SER A 75 -2.21 -14.53 1.18
CA SER A 75 -1.36 -15.72 1.08
C SER A 75 0.02 -15.45 0.49
N ASP A 76 0.20 -14.39 -0.30
CA ASP A 76 1.49 -14.07 -0.91
C ASP A 76 2.50 -13.49 0.09
N LEU A 77 2.01 -13.06 1.27
CA LEU A 77 2.84 -12.55 2.37
C LEU A 77 3.44 -13.68 3.23
N VAL A 78 3.06 -14.93 2.95
CA VAL A 78 3.63 -16.12 3.58
C VAL A 78 5.07 -16.27 3.12
N ALA A 79 6.03 -16.02 4.01
CA ALA A 79 7.45 -16.13 3.74
C ALA A 79 8.06 -17.31 4.51
N SER A 80 8.99 -18.07 3.91
CA SER A 80 9.64 -19.19 4.58
C SER A 80 10.59 -18.77 5.72
N ASP A 81 11.06 -17.52 5.72
CA ASP A 81 11.95 -16.95 6.73
C ASP A 81 11.19 -16.03 7.70
N TYR A 82 10.30 -16.62 8.50
CA TYR A 82 9.46 -15.90 9.46
C TYR A 82 10.29 -15.21 10.55
N ALA A 83 10.04 -13.90 10.74
CA ALA A 83 10.22 -13.27 12.04
C ALA A 83 8.87 -13.20 12.78
N PRO A 84 8.88 -13.01 14.11
CA PRO A 84 7.64 -12.88 14.89
C PRO A 84 6.74 -11.74 14.40
N VAL A 85 7.35 -10.61 14.00
CA VAL A 85 6.67 -9.45 13.42
C VAL A 85 7.48 -8.96 12.23
N GLU A 86 6.79 -8.73 11.12
CA GLU A 86 7.33 -8.22 9.87
C GLU A 86 6.47 -7.07 9.37
N GLU A 87 7.08 -6.12 8.68
CA GLU A 87 6.39 -4.95 8.16
C GLU A 87 6.60 -4.83 6.65
N TRP A 88 5.50 -4.58 5.94
CA TRP A 88 5.51 -4.36 4.50
C TRP A 88 5.05 -2.96 4.17
N ASP A 89 5.75 -2.39 3.20
CA ASP A 89 5.75 -1.00 2.88
C ASP A 89 5.10 -0.82 1.51
N ILE A 90 3.97 -0.08 1.47
CA ILE A 90 3.13 0.05 0.26
C ILE A 90 3.57 1.23 -0.60
N HIS A 91 3.76 0.96 -1.90
CA HIS A 91 4.06 1.96 -2.91
C HIS A 91 3.25 1.74 -4.19
N LEU A 92 3.10 2.78 -4.99
CA LEU A 92 2.64 2.74 -6.38
C LEU A 92 3.82 3.08 -7.28
N SER A 93 4.03 2.35 -8.36
CA SER A 93 5.13 2.63 -9.30
C SER A 93 4.69 2.51 -10.75
N ASP A 94 5.20 3.39 -11.60
CA ASP A 94 5.08 3.32 -13.07
C ASP A 94 6.36 2.78 -13.74
N GLY A 95 7.31 2.28 -12.94
CA GLY A 95 8.63 1.81 -13.39
C GLY A 95 9.74 2.85 -13.27
N ASP A 96 9.41 4.13 -13.45
CA ASP A 96 10.36 5.25 -13.34
C ASP A 96 10.25 5.97 -11.99
N THR A 97 9.03 6.06 -11.47
CA THR A 97 8.67 6.73 -10.22
C THR A 97 8.13 5.69 -9.24
N GLU A 98 8.49 5.84 -7.96
CA GLU A 98 7.89 5.08 -6.87
C GLU A 98 7.31 6.04 -5.81
N LEU A 99 6.00 5.95 -5.62
CA LEU A 99 5.22 6.81 -4.75
C LEU A 99 4.83 6.05 -3.49
N ARG A 100 5.24 6.57 -2.34
CA ARG A 100 4.83 6.00 -1.06
C ARG A 100 3.33 6.16 -0.87
N ALA A 101 2.61 5.08 -0.58
CA ALA A 101 1.18 5.16 -0.32
C ALA A 101 0.89 5.62 1.12
N GLY A 102 -0.06 6.53 1.28
CA GLY A 102 -0.42 7.13 2.57
C GLY A 102 -1.68 7.95 2.47
N ARG A 103 -2.11 8.56 3.57
CA ARG A 103 -3.30 9.42 3.59
C ARG A 103 -3.00 10.72 4.31
N HIS A 104 -2.86 11.82 3.57
CA HIS A 104 -2.36 13.11 4.05
C HIS A 104 -3.24 14.31 3.71
N LEU A 105 -4.18 14.17 2.77
CA LEU A 105 -4.96 15.28 2.20
C LEU A 105 -6.37 15.41 2.80
N ASP A 106 -6.62 14.77 3.94
CA ASP A 106 -7.91 14.76 4.63
C ASP A 106 -7.91 15.60 5.93
N ASP A 107 -6.83 16.34 6.19
CA ASP A 107 -6.58 17.13 7.40
C ASP A 107 -6.59 16.35 8.73
N ILE A 108 -6.61 15.01 8.68
CA ILE A 108 -6.51 14.15 9.86
C ILE A 108 -5.03 13.80 10.09
N ARG A 109 -4.54 13.96 11.32
CA ARG A 109 -3.16 13.60 11.69
C ARG A 109 -3.12 12.46 12.69
N GLY A 110 -2.02 11.70 12.71
CA GLY A 110 -1.80 10.67 13.72
C GLY A 110 -2.71 9.45 13.55
N LYS A 111 -2.94 9.06 12.29
CA LYS A 111 -3.89 8.02 11.90
C LYS A 111 -3.59 6.66 12.51
N LYS A 112 -2.33 6.39 12.87
CA LYS A 112 -1.93 5.18 13.61
C LYS A 112 -2.77 4.91 14.86
N LYS A 113 -3.26 5.96 15.53
CA LYS A 113 -4.06 5.84 16.77
C LYS A 113 -5.58 5.88 16.53
N ILE A 114 -6.00 6.17 15.30
CA ILE A 114 -7.41 6.41 14.94
C ILE A 114 -7.96 5.24 14.13
N PHE A 115 -7.18 4.74 13.17
CA PHE A 115 -7.59 3.65 12.29
C PHE A 115 -7.11 2.31 12.82
N VAL A 116 -8.08 1.42 13.05
CA VAL A 116 -7.84 0.00 13.31
C VAL A 116 -8.52 -0.78 12.21
N PHE A 117 -7.74 -1.50 11.42
CA PHE A 117 -8.23 -2.37 10.37
C PHE A 117 -8.40 -3.80 10.89
N PRO A 118 -9.41 -4.55 10.41
CA PRO A 118 -9.54 -5.95 10.78
C PRO A 118 -8.34 -6.76 10.25
N GLU A 119 -7.85 -7.68 11.09
CA GLU A 119 -6.78 -8.59 10.74
C GLU A 119 -7.30 -9.74 9.88
N GLN A 120 -6.57 -10.07 8.81
CA GLN A 120 -6.81 -11.23 7.95
C GLN A 120 -5.85 -12.35 8.33
N HIS A 121 -6.30 -13.60 8.23
CA HIS A 121 -5.49 -14.76 8.62
C HIS A 121 -5.32 -15.73 7.45
N VAL A 122 -4.09 -16.26 7.32
CA VAL A 122 -3.76 -17.39 6.43
C VAL A 122 -2.85 -18.35 7.19
N GLY A 123 -3.37 -19.53 7.56
CA GLY A 123 -2.65 -20.45 8.44
C GLY A 123 -2.35 -19.80 9.79
N ASN A 124 -1.07 -19.75 10.18
CA ASN A 124 -0.60 -19.09 11.40
C ASN A 124 -0.18 -17.61 11.20
N LEU A 125 -0.34 -17.06 9.99
CA LEU A 125 0.00 -15.68 9.69
C LEU A 125 -1.23 -14.78 9.88
N GLY A 126 -1.12 -13.80 10.78
CA GLY A 126 -2.03 -12.66 10.87
C GLY A 126 -1.46 -11.48 10.08
N VAL A 127 -2.28 -10.83 9.27
CA VAL A 127 -1.91 -9.66 8.45
C VAL A 127 -2.89 -8.52 8.67
N ARG A 128 -2.37 -7.35 9.01
CA ARG A 128 -3.18 -6.18 9.34
C ARG A 128 -2.62 -4.92 8.69
N PRO A 129 -3.42 -4.18 7.89
CA PRO A 129 -3.06 -2.84 7.47
C PRO A 129 -2.96 -1.90 8.67
N TYR A 130 -2.05 -0.94 8.61
CA TYR A 130 -1.96 0.13 9.60
C TYR A 130 -1.34 1.39 9.00
N TYR A 131 -1.70 2.55 9.54
CA TYR A 131 -0.99 3.79 9.22
C TYR A 131 0.23 3.97 10.13
N THR A 132 1.36 4.35 9.55
CA THR A 132 2.59 4.69 10.27
C THR A 132 2.47 6.03 10.99
N ILE A 133 3.51 6.41 11.76
CA ILE A 133 3.57 7.73 12.42
C ILE A 133 3.54 8.88 11.40
N LYS A 134 4.04 8.62 10.19
CA LYS A 134 4.01 9.59 9.08
C LYS A 134 2.74 9.45 8.23
N ASP A 135 1.68 8.81 8.73
CA ASP A 135 0.41 8.59 8.01
C ASP A 135 0.55 7.87 6.65
N ASN A 136 1.66 7.15 6.43
CA ASN A 136 1.81 6.21 5.32
C ASN A 136 1.14 4.87 5.63
N LEU A 137 0.58 4.20 4.63
CA LEU A 137 0.01 2.86 4.80
C LEU A 137 1.13 1.80 4.75
N SER A 138 1.05 0.84 5.67
CA SER A 138 1.90 -0.34 5.74
C SER A 138 1.06 -1.55 6.14
N LEU A 139 1.64 -2.74 6.04
CA LEU A 139 1.08 -3.97 6.62
C LEU A 139 1.98 -4.42 7.78
N GLU A 140 1.37 -4.89 8.85
CA GLU A 140 2.02 -5.68 9.90
C GLU A 140 1.64 -7.15 9.67
N CYS A 141 2.64 -8.00 9.56
CA CYS A 141 2.52 -9.44 9.47
C CYS A 141 3.02 -10.04 10.79
N ARG A 142 2.19 -10.82 11.46
CA ARG A 142 2.53 -11.48 12.70
C ARG A 142 2.39 -12.99 12.54
N THR A 143 3.48 -13.69 12.78
CA THR A 143 3.44 -15.15 12.80
C THR A 143 3.03 -15.56 14.20
N GLY A 144 1.88 -16.22 14.33
CA GLY A 144 1.51 -16.90 15.56
C GLY A 144 2.54 -17.97 15.85
N GLY A 145 3.26 -17.82 16.98
CA GLY A 145 3.94 -18.96 17.57
C GLY A 145 2.89 -20.03 17.82
N SER A 146 3.18 -21.27 17.42
CA SER A 146 2.33 -22.42 17.73
C SER A 146 1.88 -22.33 19.19
N ALA A 147 0.56 -22.33 19.41
CA ALA A 147 0.02 -22.52 20.75
C ALA A 147 0.47 -23.87 21.33
#